data_AF-A0A7S0PRP6-F1
#
_entry.id   AF-A0A7S0PRP6-F1
#
_cell.length_a   1.000
_cell.length_b   1.000
_cell.length_c   1.000
_cell.angle_alpha   90.00
_cell.angle_beta   90.00
_cell.angle_gamma   90.00
#
_symmetry.space_group_name_H-M   'P 1'
#
loop_
_entity.id
_entity.type
_entity.pdbx_description
1 polymer ?
#
loop_
_entity_poly.entity_id
_entity_poly.type
_entity_poly.pdbx_seq_one_letter_code
_entity_poly.pdbx_strand_id
1 'polypeptide(L)'
;MIVASSPASPASVRANPTLRGARTHRRRASLHPSASASSSFVARRRRPAVRRRGVAVVVHSAASATHALGVDVGTQGTKAILYDLSSKAIAGKGSCSYGLMPQPAGRPNAAEQDPSTWLEGVRVAVKAALEEAGLEPSAIAAVGVSGQQHGMVALDEFGEVIRPAKLWCDVESAAEAKELGARFGWAMQAGFTSSKVLWMKRHEPNNWARTEHVLLPHDWINYKLTGEIATDPGDASGIGVLDLTTRSFRDDLCDFVDPKFRRVLPTIVDPASDGGVLGTVTAEASRGWLDGLIPSGAMVSVGSGDNMMSALGAGCVDPGDLVVSLGTSGTVFGYSSTPVIDATGAVAPFCDATGGDLPLLCT
;
A
#
# COMPACT_ATOMS: atom_id res chain seq x y z
N MET A 1 17.67 -26.74 -5.52
CA MET A 1 19.03 -26.95 -6.04
C MET A 1 19.08 -26.31 -7.43
N ILE A 2 19.46 -25.03 -7.50
CA ILE A 2 19.57 -24.28 -8.75
C ILE A 2 21.04 -23.88 -8.88
N VAL A 3 21.65 -24.27 -9.99
CA VAL A 3 23.08 -24.09 -10.29
C VAL A 3 23.27 -22.69 -10.86
N ALA A 4 24.03 -21.84 -10.17
CA ALA A 4 24.41 -20.51 -10.63
C ALA A 4 25.65 -20.60 -11.54
N SER A 5 25.54 -20.08 -12.77
CA SER A 5 26.67 -19.83 -13.68
C SER A 5 27.20 -18.40 -13.46
N SER A 6 28.52 -18.28 -13.20
CA SER A 6 29.23 -17.00 -12.99
C SER A 6 29.28 -16.12 -14.26
N PRO A 7 29.16 -14.79 -14.13
CA PRO A 7 29.57 -13.86 -15.18
C PRO A 7 30.99 -13.31 -14.95
N ALA A 8 31.73 -13.18 -16.06
CA ALA A 8 33.06 -12.59 -16.15
C ALA A 8 33.05 -11.05 -15.97
N SER A 9 34.14 -10.50 -15.43
CA SER A 9 34.33 -9.07 -15.16
C SER A 9 34.32 -8.18 -16.42
N PRO A 10 33.75 -6.95 -16.36
CA PRO A 10 33.93 -5.97 -17.42
C PRO A 10 35.11 -5.03 -17.16
N ALA A 11 35.83 -4.74 -18.25
CA ALA A 11 36.94 -3.80 -18.32
C ALA A 11 36.46 -2.33 -18.28
N SER A 12 37.24 -1.49 -17.62
CA SER A 12 37.04 -0.06 -17.42
C SER A 12 37.18 0.77 -18.70
N VAL A 13 36.29 1.73 -18.94
CA VAL A 13 36.52 2.86 -19.85
C VAL A 13 36.20 4.18 -19.15
N ARG A 14 37.15 5.11 -19.29
CA ARG A 14 37.26 6.42 -18.62
C ARG A 14 36.28 7.45 -19.17
N ALA A 15 35.74 8.27 -18.27
CA ALA A 15 35.08 9.54 -18.59
C ALA A 15 36.11 10.68 -18.71
N ASN A 16 35.81 11.66 -19.56
CA ASN A 16 36.53 12.93 -19.66
C ASN A 16 35.54 14.09 -19.46
N PRO A 17 35.80 15.09 -18.59
CA PRO A 17 34.85 16.14 -18.25
C PRO A 17 35.12 17.44 -19.03
N THR A 18 34.11 18.31 -19.12
CA THR A 18 34.14 19.80 -19.23
C THR A 18 32.75 20.26 -19.67
N LEU A 19 32.08 21.26 -19.07
CA LEU A 19 32.39 22.69 -19.07
C LEU A 19 31.60 23.45 -17.98
N ARG A 20 32.17 24.60 -17.60
CA ARG A 20 31.74 25.59 -16.59
C ARG A 20 30.80 26.67 -17.16
N GLY A 21 30.10 27.36 -16.25
CA GLY A 21 29.76 28.80 -16.32
C GLY A 21 28.32 29.10 -16.74
N ALA A 22 27.59 30.10 -16.22
CA ALA A 22 27.98 31.30 -15.48
C ALA A 22 26.78 31.91 -14.71
N ARG A 23 27.10 32.76 -13.73
CA ARG A 23 26.20 33.66 -12.96
C ARG A 23 25.92 34.96 -13.71
N THR A 24 24.77 35.60 -13.45
CA THR A 24 24.60 37.08 -13.28
C THR A 24 23.19 37.41 -12.71
N HIS A 25 23.08 38.09 -11.55
CA HIS A 25 22.55 39.47 -11.29
C HIS A 25 21.07 39.72 -11.67
N ARG A 26 20.20 40.48 -10.96
CA ARG A 26 20.29 41.53 -9.91
C ARG A 26 18.85 41.90 -9.41
N ARG A 27 18.72 42.27 -8.13
CA ARG A 27 17.93 43.39 -7.50
C ARG A 27 16.39 43.53 -7.77
N ARG A 28 15.55 43.37 -6.74
CA ARG A 28 15.01 44.36 -5.73
C ARG A 28 13.79 45.17 -6.22
N ALA A 29 12.65 45.05 -5.53
CA ALA A 29 11.87 46.18 -4.98
C ALA A 29 10.77 45.70 -4.02
N SER A 30 10.67 46.39 -2.89
CA SER A 30 9.70 46.31 -1.79
C SER A 30 8.44 47.16 -2.07
N LEU A 31 7.32 46.88 -1.39
CA LEU A 31 6.58 47.81 -0.49
C LEU A 31 5.19 47.25 -0.09
N HIS A 32 4.98 47.12 1.22
CA HIS A 32 3.69 47.13 1.94
C HIS A 32 3.27 48.61 2.17
N PRO A 33 2.00 48.99 2.47
CA PRO A 33 1.38 48.64 3.76
C PRO A 33 -0.16 48.53 3.84
N SER A 34 -0.56 48.10 5.03
CA SER A 34 -1.86 47.92 5.69
C SER A 34 -2.86 49.08 5.65
N ALA A 35 -4.15 48.74 5.82
CA ALA A 35 -5.09 49.56 6.60
C ALA A 35 -6.17 48.68 7.28
N SER A 36 -6.46 49.06 8.53
CA SER A 36 -7.34 48.43 9.53
C SER A 36 -8.68 49.16 9.70
N ALA A 37 -9.51 48.62 10.61
CA ALA A 37 -10.68 49.23 11.29
C ALA A 37 -12.04 49.01 10.61
N SER A 38 -13.17 48.76 11.28
CA SER A 38 -13.50 48.81 12.72
C SER A 38 -14.89 48.20 12.94
N SER A 39 -15.11 47.76 14.18
CA SER A 39 -16.33 47.19 14.78
C SER A 39 -17.54 48.12 14.82
N SER A 40 -18.75 47.56 14.76
CA SER A 40 -19.97 48.17 15.31
C SER A 40 -20.75 47.17 16.16
N PHE A 41 -20.72 47.40 17.47
CA PHE A 41 -21.55 46.75 18.49
C PHE A 41 -23.00 47.21 18.37
N VAL A 42 -23.96 46.28 18.32
CA VAL A 42 -25.38 46.57 18.56
C VAL A 42 -25.87 45.67 19.70
N ALA A 43 -26.15 46.29 20.84
CA ALA A 43 -26.72 45.66 22.01
C ALA A 43 -28.17 45.24 21.75
N ARG A 44 -28.48 43.94 21.86
CA ARG A 44 -29.87 43.43 21.89
C ARG A 44 -30.24 42.95 23.29
N ARG A 45 -31.38 43.45 23.76
CA ARG A 45 -32.01 43.25 25.07
C ARG A 45 -32.25 41.78 25.41
N ARG A 46 -31.98 41.41 26.67
CA ARG A 46 -32.24 40.09 27.27
C ARG A 46 -33.75 39.82 27.40
N ARG A 47 -34.18 38.61 27.01
CA ARG A 47 -35.48 38.01 27.35
C ARG A 47 -35.31 37.06 28.56
N PRO A 48 -36.35 36.84 29.39
CA PRO A 48 -36.21 36.10 30.64
C PRO A 48 -36.09 34.59 30.41
N ALA A 49 -35.32 33.94 31.28
CA ALA A 49 -34.95 32.53 31.21
C ALA A 49 -36.10 31.59 31.59
N VAL A 50 -36.41 30.63 30.72
CA VAL A 50 -37.26 29.48 31.03
C VAL A 50 -36.37 28.40 31.68
N ARG A 51 -36.62 28.09 32.96
CA ARG A 51 -35.98 26.96 33.65
C ARG A 51 -36.48 25.65 33.06
N ARG A 52 -35.65 24.98 32.25
CA ARG A 52 -35.81 23.56 31.91
C ARG A 52 -35.08 22.73 32.97
N ARG A 53 -35.80 21.78 33.58
CA ARG A 53 -35.20 20.75 34.45
C ARG A 53 -34.21 19.94 33.60
N GLY A 54 -32.94 19.98 33.96
CA GLY A 54 -31.89 19.18 33.32
C GLY A 54 -32.12 17.71 33.64
N VAL A 55 -32.36 16.92 32.59
CA VAL A 55 -32.06 15.49 32.61
C VAL A 55 -30.54 15.39 32.68
N ALA A 56 -30.01 14.72 33.69
CA ALA A 56 -28.59 14.40 33.76
C ALA A 56 -28.28 13.45 32.59
N VAL A 57 -27.77 14.02 31.49
CA VAL A 57 -27.07 13.24 30.47
C VAL A 57 -25.76 12.83 31.13
N VAL A 58 -25.66 11.55 31.48
CA VAL A 58 -24.38 10.94 31.79
C VAL A 58 -23.58 10.96 30.49
N VAL A 59 -22.81 12.02 30.29
CA VAL A 59 -21.78 12.06 29.28
C VAL A 59 -20.74 11.06 29.75
N HIS A 60 -20.81 9.83 29.24
CA HIS A 60 -19.62 8.98 29.26
C HIS A 60 -18.55 9.78 28.55
N SER A 61 -17.50 10.15 29.27
CA SER A 61 -16.27 10.65 28.65
C SER A 61 -15.88 9.57 27.65
N ALA A 62 -16.14 9.79 26.36
CA ALA A 62 -15.59 8.95 25.32
C ALA A 62 -14.09 8.96 25.57
N ALA A 63 -13.52 7.80 25.92
CA ALA A 63 -12.08 7.66 25.86
C ALA A 63 -11.70 8.09 24.45
N SER A 64 -10.92 9.18 24.33
CA SER A 64 -10.40 9.61 23.04
C SER A 64 -9.75 8.39 22.42
N ALA A 65 -10.13 8.02 21.20
CA ALA A 65 -9.42 6.98 20.47
C ALA A 65 -7.91 7.37 20.45
N THR A 66 -7.06 6.49 20.97
CA THR A 66 -5.64 6.79 21.26
C THR A 66 -4.68 5.79 20.64
N HIS A 67 -5.20 4.76 19.97
CA HIS A 67 -4.39 3.68 19.42
C HIS A 67 -4.45 3.65 17.89
N ALA A 68 -3.32 3.38 17.25
CA ALA A 68 -3.26 3.01 15.85
C ALA A 68 -3.17 1.48 15.73
N LEU A 69 -3.96 0.90 14.84
CA LEU A 69 -3.93 -0.50 14.50
C LEU A 69 -3.06 -0.69 13.24
N GLY A 70 -1.98 -1.46 13.34
CA GLY A 70 -1.24 -1.96 12.18
C GLY A 70 -1.68 -3.38 11.84
N VAL A 71 -2.01 -3.65 10.58
CA VAL A 71 -2.37 -4.98 10.08
C VAL A 71 -1.42 -5.36 8.96
N ASP A 72 -0.82 -6.54 9.02
CA ASP A 72 0.06 -7.10 7.99
C ASP A 72 -0.56 -8.38 7.42
N VAL A 73 -1.02 -8.31 6.17
CA VAL A 73 -1.64 -9.43 5.44
C VAL A 73 -0.58 -10.13 4.60
N GLY A 74 0.16 -11.03 5.24
CA GLY A 74 1.21 -11.83 4.62
C GLY A 74 0.68 -13.11 3.95
N THR A 75 1.56 -13.86 3.30
CA THR A 75 1.17 -15.10 2.59
C THR A 75 0.81 -16.24 3.54
N GLN A 76 1.41 -16.31 4.73
CA GLN A 76 1.23 -17.42 5.69
C GLN A 76 0.28 -17.06 6.84
N GLY A 77 -0.24 -15.83 6.86
CA GLY A 77 -1.07 -15.35 7.94
C GLY A 77 -1.13 -13.84 8.01
N THR A 78 -2.13 -13.37 8.73
CA THR A 78 -2.29 -11.97 9.09
C THR A 78 -1.73 -11.73 10.49
N LYS A 79 -1.03 -10.61 10.68
CA LYS A 79 -0.63 -10.11 12.00
C LYS A 79 -1.29 -8.77 12.27
N ALA A 80 -1.54 -8.47 13.54
CA ALA A 80 -2.06 -7.19 13.98
C ALA A 80 -1.26 -6.68 15.18
N ILE A 81 -1.04 -5.38 15.25
CA ILE A 81 -0.47 -4.69 16.40
C ILE A 81 -1.33 -3.48 16.77
N LEU A 82 -1.61 -3.30 18.05
CA LEU A 82 -2.17 -2.06 18.58
C LEU A 82 -1.01 -1.23 19.14
N TYR A 83 -0.84 -0.03 18.61
CA TYR A 83 0.20 0.90 19.01
C TYR A 83 -0.43 2.10 19.74
N ASP A 84 -0.03 2.32 20.99
CA ASP A 84 -0.48 3.46 21.79
C ASP A 84 0.29 4.72 21.37
N LEU A 85 -0.43 5.70 20.84
CA LEU A 85 0.15 6.95 20.33
C LEU A 85 0.72 7.84 21.45
N SER A 86 0.26 7.66 22.69
CA SER A 86 0.69 8.45 23.85
C SER A 86 1.97 7.89 24.44
N SER A 87 1.99 6.58 24.73
CA SER A 87 3.17 5.92 25.31
C SER A 87 4.22 5.53 24.26
N LYS A 88 3.86 5.57 22.97
CA LYS A 88 4.70 5.15 21.85
C LYS A 88 5.14 3.69 21.95
N ALA A 89 4.26 2.83 22.45
CA ALA A 89 4.53 1.42 22.71
C ALA A 89 3.45 0.52 22.08
N ILE A 90 3.82 -0.74 21.82
CA ILE A 90 2.86 -1.77 21.42
C ILE A 90 2.03 -2.16 22.65
N ALA A 91 0.72 -1.97 22.58
CA ALA A 91 -0.25 -2.31 23.62
C ALA A 91 -0.75 -3.76 23.50
N GLY A 92 -0.85 -4.31 22.29
CA GLY A 92 -1.29 -5.68 22.06
C GLY A 92 -0.94 -6.18 20.66
N LYS A 93 -0.92 -7.50 20.50
CA LYS A 93 -0.57 -8.19 19.27
C LYS A 93 -1.54 -9.33 18.99
N GLY A 94 -1.69 -9.66 17.73
CA GLY A 94 -2.51 -10.80 17.34
C GLY A 94 -2.04 -11.37 16.02
N SER A 95 -2.43 -12.61 15.77
CA SER A 95 -2.10 -13.28 14.52
C SER A 95 -3.13 -14.34 14.16
N CYS A 96 -3.29 -14.58 12.87
CA CYS A 96 -4.08 -15.67 12.32
C CYS A 96 -3.28 -16.32 11.20
N SER A 97 -3.03 -17.63 11.27
CA SER A 97 -2.32 -18.36 10.24
C SER A 97 -3.27 -18.92 9.18
N TYR A 98 -2.85 -18.87 7.92
CA TYR A 98 -3.55 -19.51 6.81
C TYR A 98 -2.57 -19.92 5.71
N GLY A 99 -3.02 -20.83 4.83
CA GLY A 99 -2.20 -21.41 3.78
C GLY A 99 -2.56 -20.94 2.38
N LEU A 100 -1.87 -21.51 1.40
CA LEU A 100 -2.27 -21.44 0.00
C LEU A 100 -3.45 -22.39 -0.24
N MET A 101 -4.28 -22.07 -1.23
CA MET A 101 -5.23 -23.02 -1.78
C MET A 101 -4.49 -24.21 -2.42
N PRO A 102 -5.11 -25.40 -2.44
CA PRO A 102 -4.56 -26.53 -3.18
C PRO A 102 -4.30 -26.14 -4.64
N GLN A 103 -3.12 -26.49 -5.14
CA GLN A 103 -2.74 -26.22 -6.52
C GLN A 103 -3.76 -26.87 -7.49
N PRO A 104 -4.37 -26.11 -8.41
CA PRO A 104 -5.33 -26.67 -9.36
C PRO A 104 -4.69 -27.71 -10.29
N ALA A 105 -5.46 -28.74 -10.65
CA ALA A 105 -4.99 -29.78 -11.55
C ALA A 105 -4.59 -29.19 -12.92
N GLY A 106 -3.41 -29.58 -13.42
CA GLY A 106 -2.89 -29.10 -14.71
C GLY A 106 -2.31 -27.67 -14.70
N ARG A 107 -2.25 -27.02 -13.53
CA ARG A 107 -1.69 -25.68 -13.35
C ARG A 107 -0.47 -25.70 -12.42
N PRO A 108 0.66 -26.28 -12.87
CA PRO A 108 1.86 -26.35 -12.07
C PRO A 108 2.38 -24.94 -11.76
N ASN A 109 2.88 -24.75 -10.55
CA ASN A 109 3.35 -23.48 -10.00
C ASN A 109 2.29 -22.40 -9.79
N ALA A 110 1.00 -22.75 -9.89
CA ALA A 110 -0.06 -21.89 -9.37
C ALA A 110 0.09 -21.73 -7.86
N ALA A 111 -0.03 -20.50 -7.36
CA ALA A 111 -0.03 -20.17 -5.95
C ALA A 111 -1.13 -19.13 -5.68
N GLU A 112 -2.23 -19.61 -5.09
CA GLU A 112 -3.47 -18.85 -5.00
C GLU A 112 -4.00 -18.81 -3.57
N GLN A 113 -4.70 -17.72 -3.24
CA GLN A 113 -5.51 -17.61 -2.02
C GLN A 113 -6.90 -17.07 -2.36
N ASP A 114 -7.90 -17.50 -1.60
CA ASP A 114 -9.19 -16.84 -1.58
C ASP A 114 -9.07 -15.56 -0.74
N PRO A 115 -9.28 -14.35 -1.30
CA PRO A 115 -9.18 -13.10 -0.56
C PRO A 115 -10.05 -13.06 0.71
N SER A 116 -11.18 -13.77 0.75
CA SER A 116 -12.02 -13.85 1.95
C SER A 116 -11.28 -14.42 3.17
N THR A 117 -10.27 -15.27 2.95
CA THR A 117 -9.39 -15.79 4.01
C THR A 117 -8.62 -14.66 4.70
N TRP A 118 -8.25 -13.61 3.97
CA TRP A 118 -7.55 -12.46 4.54
C TRP A 118 -8.46 -11.66 5.45
N LEU A 119 -9.74 -11.44 5.09
CA LEU A 119 -10.70 -10.75 5.96
C LEU A 119 -10.91 -11.47 7.29
N GLU A 120 -11.04 -12.80 7.24
CA GLU A 120 -11.10 -13.60 8.47
C GLU A 120 -9.79 -13.50 9.25
N GLY A 121 -8.65 -13.54 8.56
CA GLY A 121 -7.34 -13.34 9.17
C GLY A 121 -7.23 -11.99 9.91
N VAL A 122 -7.74 -10.91 9.31
CA VAL A 122 -7.82 -9.59 9.94
C VAL A 122 -8.71 -9.63 11.18
N ARG A 123 -9.94 -10.17 11.08
CA ARG A 123 -10.85 -10.28 12.24
C ARG A 123 -10.18 -10.99 13.41
N VAL A 124 -9.62 -12.17 13.16
CA VAL A 124 -8.99 -13.00 14.20
C VAL A 124 -7.78 -12.30 14.82
N ALA A 125 -6.90 -11.72 13.99
CA ALA A 125 -5.71 -11.04 14.48
C ALA A 125 -6.06 -9.76 15.28
N VAL A 126 -7.00 -8.95 14.80
CA VAL A 126 -7.42 -7.72 15.49
C VAL A 126 -8.10 -8.03 16.82
N LYS A 127 -8.99 -9.04 16.84
CA LYS A 127 -9.62 -9.50 18.07
C LYS A 127 -8.59 -9.94 19.12
N ALA A 128 -7.61 -10.76 18.72
CA ALA A 128 -6.54 -11.19 19.62
C ALA A 128 -5.70 -10.02 20.13
N ALA A 129 -5.40 -9.02 19.29
CA ALA A 129 -4.66 -7.83 19.71
C ALA A 129 -5.43 -6.98 20.73
N LEU A 130 -6.74 -6.80 20.55
CA LEU A 130 -7.62 -6.10 21.50
C LEU A 130 -7.71 -6.85 22.83
N GLU A 131 -7.87 -8.17 22.79
CA GLU A 131 -7.91 -9.04 23.96
C GLU A 131 -6.60 -9.00 24.76
N GLU A 132 -5.44 -9.05 24.09
CA GLU A 132 -4.13 -8.94 24.74
C GLU A 132 -3.94 -7.56 25.38
N ALA A 133 -4.38 -6.49 24.71
CA ALA A 133 -4.27 -5.13 25.23
C ALA A 133 -5.30 -4.81 26.34
N GLY A 134 -6.34 -5.63 26.50
CA GLY A 134 -7.48 -5.33 27.38
C GLY A 134 -8.24 -4.07 26.95
N LEU A 135 -8.33 -3.82 25.63
CA LEU A 135 -8.93 -2.63 25.05
C LEU A 135 -10.24 -2.94 24.34
N GLU A 136 -11.17 -2.00 24.42
CA GLU A 136 -12.39 -2.02 23.62
C GLU A 136 -12.10 -1.52 22.19
N PRO A 137 -12.84 -1.99 21.16
CA PRO A 137 -12.68 -1.52 19.77
C PRO A 137 -12.67 0.00 19.61
N SER A 138 -13.45 0.71 20.43
CA SER A 138 -13.53 2.19 20.43
C SER A 138 -12.19 2.90 20.70
N ALA A 139 -11.16 2.20 21.18
CA ALA A 139 -9.83 2.75 21.37
C ALA A 139 -9.05 2.98 20.06
N ILE A 140 -9.45 2.31 18.96
CA ILE A 140 -8.77 2.39 17.66
C ILE A 140 -9.14 3.69 16.95
N ALA A 141 -8.16 4.57 16.76
CA ALA A 141 -8.29 5.85 16.08
C ALA A 141 -7.96 5.76 14.58
N ALA A 142 -7.01 4.91 14.23
CA ALA A 142 -6.49 4.77 12.87
C ALA A 142 -6.08 3.33 12.57
N VAL A 143 -6.08 2.97 11.29
CA VAL A 143 -5.68 1.67 10.76
C VAL A 143 -4.65 1.89 9.64
N GLY A 144 -3.55 1.16 9.69
CA GLY A 144 -2.58 1.05 8.59
C GLY A 144 -2.47 -0.40 8.14
N VAL A 145 -2.45 -0.62 6.83
CA VAL A 145 -2.42 -1.96 6.23
C VAL A 145 -1.11 -2.14 5.47
N SER A 146 -0.41 -3.23 5.79
CA SER A 146 0.67 -3.85 5.04
C SER A 146 0.12 -5.11 4.35
N GLY A 147 0.61 -5.44 3.17
CA GLY A 147 0.22 -6.67 2.49
C GLY A 147 1.33 -7.28 1.65
N GLN A 148 1.23 -8.58 1.43
CA GLN A 148 2.10 -9.28 0.48
C GLN A 148 2.04 -8.59 -0.88
N GLN A 149 3.19 -8.31 -1.47
CA GLN A 149 3.27 -7.55 -2.72
C GLN A 149 2.74 -8.34 -3.93
N HIS A 150 2.51 -7.63 -5.03
CA HIS A 150 2.29 -8.19 -6.39
C HIS A 150 1.07 -9.10 -6.59
N GLY A 151 0.30 -9.41 -5.55
CA GLY A 151 -0.90 -10.23 -5.66
C GLY A 151 -1.91 -9.60 -6.63
N MET A 152 -2.55 -10.41 -7.47
CA MET A 152 -3.59 -9.93 -8.38
C MET A 152 -4.96 -10.29 -7.84
N VAL A 153 -5.70 -9.30 -7.35
CA VAL A 153 -7.12 -9.42 -7.00
C VAL A 153 -7.94 -8.77 -8.11
N ALA A 154 -8.68 -9.58 -8.87
CA ALA A 154 -9.54 -9.10 -9.95
C ALA A 154 -10.98 -8.98 -9.44
N LEU A 155 -11.56 -7.79 -9.57
CA LEU A 155 -12.93 -7.48 -9.17
C LEU A 155 -13.81 -7.16 -10.36
N ASP A 156 -15.09 -7.49 -10.26
CA ASP A 156 -16.11 -7.08 -11.23
C ASP A 156 -16.72 -5.69 -10.91
N GLU A 157 -17.72 -5.29 -11.69
CA GLU A 157 -18.41 -4.00 -11.56
C GLU A 157 -19.10 -3.79 -10.20
N PHE A 158 -19.34 -4.87 -9.45
CA PHE A 158 -19.95 -4.83 -8.12
C PHE A 158 -18.89 -4.87 -7.01
N GLY A 159 -17.61 -4.91 -7.37
CA GLY A 159 -16.51 -5.04 -6.42
C GLY A 159 -16.35 -6.47 -5.86
N GLU A 160 -16.96 -7.47 -6.53
CA GLU A 160 -16.87 -8.86 -6.12
C GLU A 160 -15.67 -9.56 -6.76
N VAL A 161 -15.05 -10.47 -6.00
CA VAL A 161 -13.86 -11.19 -6.45
C VAL A 161 -14.22 -12.17 -7.57
N ILE A 162 -13.58 -12.03 -8.73
CA ILE A 162 -13.86 -12.83 -9.93
C ILE A 162 -13.25 -14.23 -9.82
N ARG A 163 -12.10 -14.35 -9.16
CA ARG A 163 -11.30 -15.57 -9.04
C ARG A 163 -10.35 -15.49 -7.84
N PRO A 164 -9.82 -16.62 -7.32
CA PRO A 164 -8.77 -16.60 -6.31
C PRO A 164 -7.60 -15.70 -6.70
N ALA A 165 -7.02 -14.97 -5.75
CA ALA A 165 -5.91 -14.07 -6.03
C ALA A 165 -4.65 -14.86 -6.44
N LYS A 166 -3.99 -14.45 -7.53
CA LYS A 166 -2.68 -15.01 -7.93
C LYS A 166 -1.57 -14.28 -7.16
N LEU A 167 -0.86 -14.99 -6.29
CA LEU A 167 0.09 -14.38 -5.33
C LEU A 167 1.47 -14.09 -5.93
N TRP A 168 2.34 -13.38 -5.22
CA TRP A 168 3.71 -13.07 -5.68
C TRP A 168 4.52 -14.31 -6.07
N CYS A 169 4.31 -15.44 -5.38
CA CYS A 169 4.99 -16.70 -5.64
C CYS A 169 4.33 -17.56 -6.73
N ASP A 170 3.26 -17.06 -7.37
CA ASP A 170 2.67 -17.67 -8.56
C ASP A 170 3.53 -17.35 -9.78
N VAL A 171 4.08 -18.39 -10.42
CA VAL A 171 4.98 -18.23 -11.57
C VAL A 171 4.40 -18.82 -12.86
N GLU A 172 3.09 -19.03 -12.93
CA GLU A 172 2.43 -19.51 -14.18
C GLU A 172 2.58 -18.52 -15.34
N SER A 173 2.72 -17.23 -15.02
CA SER A 173 2.85 -16.15 -16.01
C SER A 173 4.30 -15.91 -16.48
N ALA A 174 5.20 -16.90 -16.34
CA ALA A 174 6.61 -16.74 -16.71
C ALA A 174 6.83 -16.47 -18.21
N ALA A 175 5.99 -17.03 -19.08
CA ALA A 175 6.04 -16.75 -20.52
C ALA A 175 5.64 -15.30 -20.82
N GLU A 176 4.55 -14.83 -20.21
CA GLU A 176 4.07 -13.47 -20.30
C GLU A 176 5.07 -12.47 -19.72
N ALA A 177 5.69 -12.76 -18.57
CA ALA A 177 6.71 -11.91 -17.98
C ALA A 177 7.92 -11.75 -18.90
N LYS A 178 8.38 -12.83 -19.57
CA LYS A 178 9.47 -12.75 -20.54
C LYS A 178 9.12 -11.85 -21.73
N GLU A 179 7.90 -11.94 -22.23
CA GLU A 179 7.38 -11.10 -23.32
C GLU A 179 7.31 -9.62 -22.90
N LEU A 180 6.75 -9.35 -21.73
CA LEU A 180 6.67 -8.00 -21.16
C LEU A 180 8.06 -7.42 -20.94
N GLY A 181 9.00 -8.18 -20.38
CA GLY A 181 10.37 -7.70 -20.16
C GLY A 181 11.08 -7.33 -21.45
N ALA A 182 10.93 -8.15 -22.50
CA ALA A 182 11.46 -7.83 -23.83
C ALA A 182 10.84 -6.56 -24.43
N ARG A 183 9.56 -6.30 -24.16
CA ARG A 183 8.85 -5.09 -24.62
C ARG A 183 9.21 -3.85 -23.81
N PHE A 184 9.29 -3.97 -22.49
CA PHE A 184 9.45 -2.87 -21.54
C PHE A 184 10.91 -2.43 -21.42
N GLY A 185 11.86 -3.30 -21.80
CA GLY A 185 13.29 -3.01 -21.77
C GLY A 185 13.95 -3.24 -20.42
N TRP A 186 13.34 -4.05 -19.54
CA TRP A 186 13.89 -4.45 -18.24
C TRP A 186 13.38 -5.83 -17.82
N ALA A 187 14.02 -6.42 -16.81
CA ALA A 187 13.70 -7.76 -16.36
C ALA A 187 12.37 -7.80 -15.59
N MET A 188 11.32 -8.29 -16.26
CA MET A 188 10.02 -8.55 -15.65
C MET A 188 9.97 -9.95 -15.02
N GLN A 189 9.47 -10.04 -13.78
CA GLN A 189 9.29 -11.31 -13.08
C GLN A 189 7.86 -11.83 -13.21
N ALA A 190 7.69 -13.15 -13.20
CA ALA A 190 6.37 -13.80 -13.26
C ALA A 190 5.45 -13.44 -12.07
N GLY A 191 6.05 -13.04 -10.95
CA GLY A 191 5.31 -12.60 -9.77
C GLY A 191 4.61 -11.25 -9.95
N PHE A 192 4.97 -10.44 -10.94
CA PHE A 192 4.45 -9.07 -11.09
C PHE A 192 3.00 -9.07 -11.59
N THR A 193 2.22 -8.08 -11.20
CA THR A 193 0.77 -8.07 -11.47
C THR A 193 0.46 -8.00 -12.97
N SER A 194 1.22 -7.22 -13.74
CA SER A 194 1.01 -7.10 -15.20
C SER A 194 1.20 -8.41 -15.96
N SER A 195 2.13 -9.29 -15.57
CA SER A 195 2.28 -10.60 -16.21
C SER A 195 1.09 -11.50 -15.91
N LYS A 196 0.55 -11.46 -14.68
CA LYS A 196 -0.65 -12.20 -14.29
C LYS A 196 -1.90 -11.71 -15.01
N VAL A 197 -2.03 -10.41 -15.25
CA VAL A 197 -3.12 -9.84 -16.04
C VAL A 197 -3.03 -10.31 -17.50
N LEU A 198 -1.84 -10.25 -18.12
CA LEU A 198 -1.65 -10.76 -19.48
C LEU A 198 -1.95 -12.27 -19.56
N TRP A 199 -1.57 -13.02 -18.54
CA TRP A 199 -1.92 -14.44 -18.41
C TRP A 199 -3.44 -14.63 -18.32
N MET A 200 -4.13 -13.91 -17.43
CA MET A 200 -5.58 -14.04 -17.25
C MET A 200 -6.34 -13.69 -18.53
N LYS A 201 -5.89 -12.68 -19.27
CA LYS A 201 -6.44 -12.32 -20.58
C LYS A 201 -6.37 -13.48 -21.59
N ARG A 202 -5.27 -14.25 -21.59
CA ARG A 202 -5.03 -15.34 -22.55
C ARG A 202 -5.68 -16.65 -22.14
N HIS A 203 -5.59 -17.00 -20.86
CA HIS A 203 -5.97 -18.31 -20.34
C HIS A 203 -7.36 -18.31 -19.69
N GLU A 204 -7.84 -17.16 -19.23
CA GLU A 204 -9.15 -16.98 -18.59
C GLU A 204 -9.90 -15.75 -19.15
N PRO A 205 -10.11 -15.66 -20.48
CA PRO A 205 -10.62 -14.44 -21.12
C PRO A 205 -11.99 -14.00 -20.61
N ASN A 206 -12.83 -14.93 -20.12
CA ASN A 206 -14.12 -14.60 -19.50
C ASN A 206 -13.96 -13.90 -18.15
N ASN A 207 -12.95 -14.29 -17.35
CA ASN A 207 -12.62 -13.60 -16.10
C ASN A 207 -12.06 -12.22 -16.41
N TRP A 208 -11.15 -12.13 -17.37
CA TRP A 208 -10.63 -10.83 -17.80
C TRP A 208 -11.74 -9.94 -18.31
N ALA A 209 -12.65 -10.41 -19.18
CA ALA A 209 -13.73 -9.61 -19.73
C ALA A 209 -14.60 -8.94 -18.64
N ARG A 210 -14.88 -9.65 -17.54
CA ARG A 210 -15.66 -9.17 -16.39
C ARG A 210 -14.90 -8.25 -15.43
N THR A 211 -13.57 -8.17 -15.55
CA THR A 211 -12.73 -7.40 -14.63
C THR A 211 -12.89 -5.90 -14.85
N GLU A 212 -13.34 -5.19 -13.82
CA GLU A 212 -13.44 -3.73 -13.76
C GLU A 212 -12.39 -3.10 -12.85
N HIS A 213 -11.87 -3.84 -11.86
CA HIS A 213 -10.75 -3.38 -11.03
C HIS A 213 -9.70 -4.48 -10.81
N VAL A 214 -8.43 -4.09 -10.75
CA VAL A 214 -7.31 -4.95 -10.36
C VAL A 214 -6.62 -4.30 -9.16
N LEU A 215 -6.72 -4.95 -8.00
CA LEU A 215 -6.14 -4.48 -6.75
C LEU A 215 -4.99 -5.39 -6.29
N LEU A 216 -4.06 -4.83 -5.54
CA LEU A 216 -3.08 -5.59 -4.76
C LEU A 216 -3.71 -6.05 -3.43
N PRO A 217 -3.08 -6.99 -2.70
CA PRO A 217 -3.67 -7.52 -1.47
C PRO A 217 -3.97 -6.46 -0.40
N HIS A 218 -3.06 -5.50 -0.20
CA HIS A 218 -3.29 -4.43 0.77
C HIS A 218 -4.38 -3.46 0.29
N ASP A 219 -4.38 -3.09 -1.00
CA ASP A 219 -5.42 -2.28 -1.63
C ASP A 219 -6.81 -2.90 -1.43
N TRP A 220 -6.92 -4.23 -1.59
CA TRP A 220 -8.21 -4.91 -1.45
C TRP A 220 -8.73 -4.87 -0.01
N ILE A 221 -7.85 -5.02 0.99
CA ILE A 221 -8.25 -4.83 2.40
C ILE A 221 -8.69 -3.39 2.64
N ASN A 222 -7.96 -2.41 2.12
CA ASN A 222 -8.32 -1.01 2.22
C ASN A 222 -9.67 -0.71 1.54
N TYR A 223 -9.94 -1.29 0.38
CA TYR A 223 -11.23 -1.22 -0.29
C TYR A 223 -12.35 -1.82 0.59
N LYS A 224 -12.14 -3.00 1.20
CA LYS A 224 -13.13 -3.59 2.11
C LYS A 224 -13.33 -2.77 3.40
N LEU A 225 -12.37 -1.94 3.81
CA LEU A 225 -12.51 -1.03 4.94
C LEU A 225 -13.21 0.28 4.56
N THR A 226 -12.86 0.87 3.42
CA THR A 226 -13.15 2.27 3.08
C THR A 226 -14.11 2.45 1.90
N GLY A 227 -14.18 1.48 1.00
CA GLY A 227 -14.84 1.59 -0.31
C GLY A 227 -13.98 2.26 -1.39
N GLU A 228 -12.77 2.71 -1.06
CA GLU A 228 -11.89 3.41 -2.00
C GLU A 228 -11.02 2.45 -2.82
N ILE A 229 -10.91 2.72 -4.12
CA ILE A 229 -10.07 1.96 -5.07
C ILE A 229 -8.77 2.72 -5.30
N ALA A 230 -7.81 2.49 -4.41
CA ALA A 230 -6.53 3.19 -4.39
C ALA A 230 -5.37 2.28 -3.98
N THR A 231 -4.17 2.74 -4.29
CA THR A 231 -2.89 2.12 -3.93
C THR A 231 -1.85 3.19 -3.64
N ASP A 232 -0.71 2.81 -3.09
CA ASP A 232 0.45 3.66 -2.89
C ASP A 232 1.50 3.46 -4.01
N PRO A 233 2.44 4.41 -4.23
CA PRO A 233 3.49 4.24 -5.23
C PRO A 233 4.38 3.02 -4.98
N GLY A 234 4.62 2.67 -3.71
CA GLY A 234 5.44 1.55 -3.26
C GLY A 234 4.94 0.24 -3.85
N ASP A 235 3.73 -0.19 -3.47
CA ASP A 235 3.21 -1.46 -3.97
C ASP A 235 2.81 -1.37 -5.47
N ALA A 236 2.35 -0.20 -5.94
CA ALA A 236 2.08 0.03 -7.36
C ALA A 236 3.30 -0.23 -8.25
N SER A 237 4.51 -0.01 -7.74
CA SER A 237 5.75 -0.33 -8.46
C SER A 237 5.84 -1.83 -8.78
N GLY A 238 5.30 -2.66 -7.90
CA GLY A 238 5.19 -4.11 -8.04
C GLY A 238 4.19 -4.59 -9.10
N ILE A 239 3.40 -3.69 -9.69
CA ILE A 239 2.52 -4.00 -10.83
C ILE A 239 3.36 -4.15 -12.12
N GLY A 240 4.47 -3.43 -12.22
CA GLY A 240 5.41 -3.51 -13.34
C GLY A 240 5.10 -2.60 -14.52
N VAL A 241 4.22 -1.61 -14.35
CA VAL A 241 3.89 -0.59 -15.38
C VAL A 241 3.93 0.84 -14.84
N LEU A 242 4.53 1.04 -13.67
CA LEU A 242 4.69 2.35 -13.04
C LEU A 242 5.94 3.07 -13.59
N ASP A 243 5.81 4.35 -13.89
CA ASP A 243 6.97 5.24 -14.04
C ASP A 243 7.43 5.71 -12.67
N LEU A 244 8.63 5.30 -12.25
CA LEU A 244 9.19 5.66 -10.95
C LEU A 244 9.51 7.15 -10.83
N THR A 245 9.72 7.87 -11.94
CA THR A 245 10.01 9.31 -11.86
C THR A 245 8.74 10.11 -11.63
N THR A 246 7.68 9.78 -12.37
CA THR A 246 6.41 10.52 -12.30
C THR A 246 5.40 9.92 -11.32
N ARG A 247 5.72 8.76 -10.72
CA ARG A 247 4.84 7.99 -9.82
C ARG A 247 3.46 7.75 -10.42
N SER A 248 3.42 7.49 -11.74
CA SER A 248 2.18 7.33 -12.52
C SER A 248 2.28 6.11 -13.43
N PHE A 249 1.16 5.43 -13.68
CA PHE A 249 1.15 4.32 -14.63
C PHE A 249 1.44 4.78 -16.06
N ARG A 250 2.23 3.99 -16.77
CA ARG A 250 2.62 4.22 -18.15
C ARG A 250 1.58 3.65 -19.11
N ASP A 251 0.83 4.53 -19.76
CA ASP A 251 -0.24 4.16 -20.69
C ASP A 251 0.28 3.25 -21.82
N ASP A 252 1.48 3.49 -22.36
CA ASP A 252 2.08 2.67 -23.41
C ASP A 252 2.40 1.24 -22.98
N LEU A 253 2.76 1.04 -21.71
CA LEU A 253 3.00 -0.28 -21.13
C LEU A 253 1.67 -0.96 -20.78
N CYS A 254 0.70 -0.20 -20.27
CA CYS A 254 -0.64 -0.69 -20.01
C CYS A 254 -1.33 -1.18 -21.28
N ASP A 255 -1.31 -0.38 -22.35
CA ASP A 255 -1.93 -0.70 -23.64
C ASP A 255 -1.35 -1.98 -24.27
N PHE A 256 -0.06 -2.24 -24.05
CA PHE A 256 0.57 -3.47 -24.52
C PHE A 256 0.02 -4.71 -23.82
N VAL A 257 -0.25 -4.63 -22.51
CA VAL A 257 -0.94 -5.71 -21.78
C VAL A 257 -2.38 -5.83 -22.32
N ASP A 258 -3.13 -4.72 -22.26
CA ASP A 258 -4.47 -4.58 -22.81
C ASP A 258 -4.91 -3.09 -22.81
N PRO A 259 -5.62 -2.59 -23.84
CA PRO A 259 -6.16 -1.22 -23.85
C PRO A 259 -7.05 -0.87 -22.65
N LYS A 260 -7.68 -1.85 -21.99
CA LYS A 260 -8.46 -1.60 -20.79
C LYS A 260 -7.64 -1.58 -19.50
N PHE A 261 -6.39 -2.06 -19.53
CA PHE A 261 -5.62 -2.30 -18.31
C PHE A 261 -5.42 -1.02 -17.50
N ARG A 262 -5.11 0.10 -18.17
CA ARG A 262 -4.95 1.40 -17.49
C ARG A 262 -6.19 1.82 -16.69
N ARG A 263 -7.39 1.52 -17.21
CA ARG A 263 -8.67 1.92 -16.61
C ARG A 263 -9.01 1.10 -15.37
N VAL A 264 -8.60 -0.17 -15.31
CA VAL A 264 -8.92 -1.06 -14.18
C VAL A 264 -7.92 -0.96 -13.03
N LEU A 265 -6.81 -0.23 -13.20
CA LEU A 265 -5.83 0.00 -12.14
C LEU A 265 -6.33 1.03 -11.11
N PRO A 266 -5.94 0.89 -9.83
CA PRO A 266 -6.34 1.81 -8.77
C PRO A 266 -5.77 3.21 -8.97
N THR A 267 -6.33 4.19 -8.26
CA THR A 267 -5.72 5.52 -8.19
C THR A 267 -4.50 5.47 -7.29
N ILE A 268 -3.39 6.08 -7.71
CA ILE A 268 -2.19 6.19 -6.85
C ILE A 268 -2.38 7.38 -5.92
N VAL A 269 -2.27 7.13 -4.62
CA VAL A 269 -2.33 8.15 -3.57
C VAL A 269 -0.93 8.38 -3.03
N ASP A 270 -0.47 9.63 -3.09
CA ASP A 270 0.83 10.02 -2.53
C ASP A 270 0.79 9.93 -0.99
N PRO A 271 1.65 9.11 -0.35
CA PRO A 271 1.69 9.01 1.11
C PRO A 271 2.05 10.34 1.81
N ALA A 272 2.66 11.29 1.11
CA ALA A 272 2.92 12.64 1.64
C ALA A 272 1.70 13.58 1.57
N SER A 273 0.69 13.25 0.76
CA SER A 273 -0.53 14.06 0.61
C SER A 273 -1.53 13.77 1.72
N ASP A 274 -2.05 14.81 2.37
CA ASP A 274 -3.06 14.72 3.46
C ASP A 274 -2.71 13.71 4.57
N GLY A 275 -1.41 13.54 4.85
CA GLY A 275 -0.91 12.58 5.84
C GLY A 275 -1.09 11.11 5.43
N GLY A 276 -1.26 10.82 4.14
CA GLY A 276 -1.44 9.48 3.60
C GLY A 276 -2.80 8.86 3.97
N VAL A 277 -3.79 9.68 4.38
CA VAL A 277 -5.13 9.20 4.72
C VAL A 277 -5.90 8.89 3.45
N LEU A 278 -6.29 7.62 3.30
CA LEU A 278 -7.13 7.15 2.20
C LEU A 278 -8.61 7.44 2.47
N GLY A 279 -9.04 7.29 3.71
CA GLY A 279 -10.43 7.49 4.10
C GLY A 279 -10.69 7.06 5.53
N THR A 280 -11.90 6.58 5.79
CA THR A 280 -12.28 6.05 7.10
C THR A 280 -12.98 4.72 6.98
N VAL A 281 -12.88 3.87 8.00
CA VAL A 281 -13.66 2.64 8.10
C VAL A 281 -15.15 2.96 7.95
N THR A 282 -15.81 2.36 6.96
CA THR A 282 -17.21 2.61 6.70
C THR A 282 -18.10 1.99 7.79
N ALA A 283 -19.30 2.53 7.93
CA ALA A 283 -20.32 1.97 8.80
C ALA A 283 -20.73 0.54 8.39
N GLU A 284 -20.67 0.24 7.09
CA GLU A 284 -20.93 -1.09 6.54
C GLU A 284 -19.80 -2.07 6.89
N ALA A 285 -18.54 -1.71 6.65
CA ALA A 285 -17.40 -2.55 6.99
C ALA A 285 -17.38 -2.87 8.49
N SER A 286 -17.50 -1.83 9.33
CA SER A 286 -17.46 -1.93 10.80
C SER A 286 -18.53 -2.87 11.35
N ARG A 287 -19.81 -2.72 10.92
CA ARG A 287 -20.91 -3.57 11.41
C ARG A 287 -21.01 -4.92 10.69
N GLY A 288 -20.53 -5.00 9.46
CA GLY A 288 -20.60 -6.16 8.61
C GLY A 288 -19.44 -7.11 8.89
N TRP A 289 -18.51 -7.18 7.95
CA TRP A 289 -17.44 -8.18 8.01
C TRP A 289 -16.47 -7.97 9.18
N LEU A 290 -16.35 -6.78 9.77
CA LEU A 290 -15.51 -6.57 10.96
C LEU A 290 -16.20 -6.96 12.28
N ASP A 291 -17.52 -7.12 12.32
CA ASP A 291 -18.27 -7.46 13.54
C ASP A 291 -17.94 -6.54 14.73
N GLY A 292 -17.82 -5.23 14.46
CA GLY A 292 -17.56 -4.19 15.45
C GLY A 292 -16.12 -4.10 15.95
N LEU A 293 -15.19 -4.94 15.45
CA LEU A 293 -13.79 -4.97 15.92
C LEU A 293 -12.99 -3.70 15.62
N ILE A 294 -13.42 -2.92 14.62
CA ILE A 294 -12.86 -1.61 14.31
C ILE A 294 -14.02 -0.62 14.16
N PRO A 295 -14.00 0.52 14.85
CA PRO A 295 -15.11 1.46 14.84
C PRO A 295 -15.21 2.17 13.48
N SER A 296 -16.44 2.39 13.01
CA SER A 296 -16.68 3.26 11.87
C SER A 296 -16.12 4.67 12.14
N GLY A 297 -15.49 5.28 11.14
CA GLY A 297 -14.85 6.59 11.28
C GLY A 297 -13.38 6.54 11.72
N ALA A 298 -12.85 5.36 12.11
CA ALA A 298 -11.40 5.21 12.27
C ALA A 298 -10.70 5.54 10.95
N MET A 299 -9.65 6.37 10.99
CA MET A 299 -8.90 6.75 9.79
C MET A 299 -8.19 5.54 9.20
N VAL A 300 -8.08 5.46 7.88
CA VAL A 300 -7.34 4.42 7.18
C VAL A 300 -6.26 5.08 6.34
N SER A 301 -5.00 4.71 6.56
CA SER A 301 -3.91 5.16 5.68
C SER A 301 -3.91 4.39 4.36
N VAL A 302 -3.29 4.94 3.32
CA VAL A 302 -3.08 4.23 2.05
C VAL A 302 -2.31 2.91 2.23
N GLY A 303 -1.44 2.81 3.24
CA GLY A 303 -0.66 1.59 3.46
C GLY A 303 0.42 1.40 2.39
N SER A 304 0.98 0.19 2.32
CA SER A 304 1.90 -0.21 1.23
C SER A 304 2.17 -1.72 1.28
N GLY A 305 2.95 -2.22 0.33
CA GLY A 305 3.53 -3.55 0.33
C GLY A 305 4.45 -3.84 1.54
N ASP A 306 4.60 -5.12 1.88
CA ASP A 306 5.32 -5.61 3.06
C ASP A 306 6.78 -5.12 3.19
N ASN A 307 7.55 -5.08 2.10
CA ASN A 307 8.94 -4.61 2.15
C ASN A 307 9.03 -3.11 2.45
N MET A 308 8.15 -2.30 1.85
CA MET A 308 8.09 -0.86 2.11
C MET A 308 7.65 -0.59 3.56
N MET A 309 6.65 -1.31 4.05
CA MET A 309 6.18 -1.18 5.43
C MET A 309 7.20 -1.71 6.45
N SER A 310 7.98 -2.72 6.07
CA SER A 310 9.11 -3.22 6.86
C SER A 310 10.24 -2.18 6.94
N ALA A 311 10.57 -1.52 5.82
CA ALA A 311 11.54 -0.43 5.79
C ALA A 311 11.11 0.74 6.69
N LEU A 312 9.86 1.20 6.52
CA LEU A 312 9.28 2.27 7.31
C LEU A 312 9.25 1.92 8.81
N GLY A 313 8.80 0.71 9.15
CA GLY A 313 8.74 0.23 10.54
C GLY A 313 10.11 0.04 11.19
N ALA A 314 11.15 -0.26 10.39
CA ALA A 314 12.54 -0.33 10.84
C ALA A 314 13.22 1.04 10.95
N GLY A 315 12.57 2.12 10.49
CA GLY A 315 13.16 3.45 10.40
C GLY A 315 14.16 3.62 9.26
N CYS A 316 14.12 2.74 8.24
CA CYS A 316 14.94 2.82 7.05
C CYS A 316 14.33 3.84 6.08
N VAL A 317 14.58 5.12 6.34
CA VAL A 317 13.96 6.26 5.63
C VAL A 317 14.97 7.32 5.19
N ASP A 318 16.26 7.14 5.51
CA ASP A 318 17.33 8.06 5.14
C ASP A 318 18.36 7.40 4.20
N PRO A 319 19.04 8.16 3.31
CA PRO A 319 20.07 7.61 2.44
C PRO A 319 21.18 6.91 3.22
N GLY A 320 21.45 5.66 2.86
CA GLY A 320 22.46 4.81 3.53
C GLY A 320 21.88 3.82 4.52
N ASP A 321 20.59 3.94 4.88
CA ASP A 321 19.89 2.91 5.63
C ASP A 321 19.70 1.66 4.78
N LEU A 322 19.90 0.50 5.42
CA LEU A 322 19.69 -0.80 4.81
C LEU A 322 18.99 -1.72 5.81
N VAL A 323 17.99 -2.44 5.32
CA VAL A 323 17.39 -3.58 6.01
C VAL A 323 17.85 -4.84 5.32
N VAL A 324 18.35 -5.78 6.12
CA VAL A 324 18.71 -7.13 5.69
C VAL A 324 17.80 -8.10 6.41
N SER A 325 16.86 -8.70 5.69
CA SER A 325 15.99 -9.74 6.21
C SER A 325 16.60 -11.11 5.90
N LEU A 326 17.05 -11.82 6.93
CA LEU A 326 17.64 -13.16 6.82
C LEU A 326 16.57 -14.24 7.01
N GLY A 327 15.52 -14.18 6.19
CA GLY A 327 14.46 -15.19 6.11
C GLY A 327 14.87 -16.39 5.24
N THR A 328 13.89 -17.27 4.95
CA THR A 328 14.09 -18.40 4.03
C THR A 328 14.44 -17.94 2.61
N SER A 329 13.90 -16.80 2.20
CA SER A 329 14.44 -15.97 1.11
C SER A 329 15.04 -14.73 1.74
N GLY A 330 16.30 -14.45 1.43
CA GLY A 330 16.98 -13.25 1.91
C GLY A 330 16.49 -12.03 1.13
N THR A 331 16.20 -10.93 1.82
CA THR A 331 15.98 -9.63 1.16
C THR A 331 16.93 -8.58 1.69
N VAL A 332 17.39 -7.71 0.79
CA VAL A 332 18.18 -6.53 1.11
C VAL A 332 17.51 -5.36 0.42
N PHE A 333 17.08 -4.37 1.19
CA PHE A 333 16.47 -3.16 0.67
C PHE A 333 16.88 -1.95 1.49
N GLY A 334 16.87 -0.78 0.87
CA GLY A 334 17.29 0.46 1.51
C GLY A 334 16.62 1.65 0.89
N TYR A 335 16.62 2.76 1.62
CA TYR A 335 16.10 4.02 1.12
C TYR A 335 17.03 4.62 0.07
N SER A 336 16.44 5.17 -0.99
CA SER A 336 17.11 6.01 -1.98
C SER A 336 16.28 7.24 -2.29
N SER A 337 16.94 8.40 -2.43
CA SER A 337 16.28 9.65 -2.85
C SER A 337 16.06 9.74 -4.36
N THR A 338 16.56 8.77 -5.12
CA THR A 338 16.44 8.69 -6.58
C THR A 338 16.18 7.26 -7.03
N PRO A 339 15.44 7.05 -8.14
CA PRO A 339 15.21 5.71 -8.67
C PRO A 339 16.51 4.97 -8.97
N VAL A 340 16.59 3.72 -8.54
CA VAL A 340 17.74 2.84 -8.79
C VAL A 340 17.31 1.78 -9.80
N ILE A 341 17.71 1.96 -11.05
CA ILE A 341 17.39 1.03 -12.14
C ILE A 341 18.63 0.17 -12.42
N ASP A 342 18.54 -1.12 -12.12
CA ASP A 342 19.60 -2.07 -12.42
C ASP A 342 19.36 -2.76 -13.77
N ALA A 343 20.31 -2.57 -14.69
CA ALA A 343 20.26 -3.16 -16.02
C ALA A 343 20.35 -4.70 -16.00
N THR A 344 20.87 -5.31 -14.93
CA THR A 344 20.96 -6.77 -14.81
C THR A 344 19.65 -7.41 -14.34
N GLY A 345 18.75 -6.62 -13.74
CA GLY A 345 17.50 -7.10 -13.16
C GLY A 345 17.65 -7.79 -11.81
N ALA A 346 18.83 -7.73 -11.18
CA ALA A 346 19.05 -8.27 -9.84
C ALA A 346 18.41 -7.39 -8.76
N VAL A 347 18.43 -6.07 -8.96
CA VAL A 347 17.77 -5.11 -8.07
C VAL A 347 16.44 -4.66 -8.68
N ALA A 348 15.35 -4.96 -7.98
CA ALA A 348 14.03 -4.49 -8.33
C ALA A 348 13.89 -2.99 -7.99
N PRO A 349 13.39 -2.18 -8.94
CA PRO A 349 13.28 -0.74 -8.74
C PRO A 349 11.86 -0.40 -8.24
N PHE A 350 11.72 -0.15 -6.94
CA PHE A 350 10.43 0.21 -6.33
C PHE A 350 10.44 1.62 -5.76
N CYS A 351 9.26 2.22 -5.59
CA CYS A 351 9.07 3.35 -4.68
C CYS A 351 9.09 2.84 -3.22
N ASP A 352 9.32 3.71 -2.25
CA ASP A 352 9.11 3.41 -0.84
C ASP A 352 7.75 3.92 -0.33
N ALA A 353 7.48 3.76 0.97
CA ALA A 353 6.26 4.27 1.62
C ALA A 353 6.36 5.74 2.12
N THR A 354 7.45 6.45 1.82
CA THR A 354 7.69 7.84 2.27
C THR A 354 7.73 8.87 1.14
N GLY A 355 7.67 8.40 -0.12
CA GLY A 355 7.77 9.23 -1.33
C GLY A 355 9.13 9.17 -2.02
N GLY A 356 10.09 8.43 -1.47
CA GLY A 356 11.37 8.06 -2.07
C GLY A 356 11.31 6.76 -2.87
N ASP A 357 12.47 6.10 -2.96
CA ASP A 357 12.67 4.85 -3.68
C ASP A 357 13.24 3.77 -2.77
N LEU A 358 12.92 2.52 -3.10
CA LEU A 358 13.31 1.31 -2.38
C LEU A 358 13.95 0.30 -3.35
N PRO A 359 15.23 0.46 -3.72
CA PRO A 359 15.98 -0.61 -4.37
C PRO A 359 15.92 -1.88 -3.52
N LEU A 360 15.46 -2.98 -4.12
CA LEU A 360 15.30 -4.24 -3.42
C LEU A 360 15.97 -5.39 -4.16
N LEU A 361 16.83 -6.11 -3.45
CA LEU A 361 17.40 -7.38 -3.87
C LEU A 361 16.68 -8.51 -3.11
N CYS A 362 16.25 -9.54 -3.82
CA CYS A 362 15.69 -10.76 -3.25
C CYS A 362 16.48 -11.97 -3.79
N THR A 363 16.84 -12.91 -2.91
CA THR A 363 17.69 -14.07 -3.23
C THR A 363 16.97 -15.41 -3.15
#